data_AF-I7CJ05-F1
#
_entry.id   AF-I7CJ05-F1
#
_cell.length_a   1.000
_cell.length_b   1.000
_cell.length_c   1.000
_cell.angle_alpha   90.00
_cell.angle_beta   90.00
_cell.angle_gamma   90.00
#
_symmetry.space_group_name_H-M   'P 1'
#
loop_
_entity.id
_entity.type
_entity.pdbx_description
1 polymer ?
#
loop_
_entity_poly.entity_id
_entity_poly.type
_entity_poly.pdbx_seq_one_letter_code
_entity_poly.pdbx_strand_id
1 'polypeptide(L)'
;MVLDFVFDLVQKVTRFRNRSDQRVRIVHPSHPHDDSWTGVTDTVVPDESHTSASIAERRYGPTPAPNRTEIREMHDCIVSMVTSAAVRRYKASIRDREDSHFVLPLRKELWQSFGPVERADGTRAERTPAHTKRVRLAITTCQKVLPVWERQIPQSDIAQRALQLAEQSLTGETDDKTVREAVNRFVTGVENTAGTTTAELNAQLVGWACCKMLSLALSDCYVGEKTVHDAALDDWDYSLYAAGAHAGGFPFNERAFQSDPDRLQEFWFWYVEQAHRIAE
;
A
#
# COMPACT_ATOMS: atom_id res chain seq x y z
N MET A 1 -13.62 -8.76 9.62
CA MET A 1 -12.92 -8.46 10.90
C MET A 1 -12.53 -6.99 11.04
N VAL A 2 -11.69 -6.40 10.16
CA VAL A 2 -11.35 -4.96 10.24
C VAL A 2 -12.56 -4.07 9.90
N LEU A 3 -13.34 -4.44 8.90
CA LEU A 3 -14.60 -3.76 8.53
C LEU A 3 -15.63 -3.75 9.67
N ASP A 4 -15.80 -4.88 10.36
CA ASP A 4 -16.76 -5.01 11.47
C ASP A 4 -16.35 -4.15 12.66
N PHE A 5 -15.05 -4.05 12.94
CA PHE A 5 -14.52 -3.19 14.00
C PHE A 5 -14.67 -1.70 13.67
N VAL A 6 -14.42 -1.30 12.42
CA VAL A 6 -14.63 0.08 11.96
C VAL A 6 -16.13 0.43 12.03
N PHE A 7 -17.01 -0.50 11.65
CA PHE A 7 -18.45 -0.30 11.73
C PHE A 7 -18.93 -0.15 13.18
N ASP A 8 -18.44 -0.99 14.10
CA ASP A 8 -18.81 -0.94 15.52
C ASP A 8 -18.26 0.33 16.22
N LEU A 9 -17.08 0.81 15.82
CA LEU A 9 -16.50 2.06 16.30
C LEU A 9 -17.29 3.28 15.82
N VAL A 10 -17.66 3.31 14.53
CA VAL A 10 -18.50 4.38 13.95
C VAL A 10 -19.87 4.40 14.64
N GLN A 11 -20.49 3.24 14.90
CA GLN A 11 -21.76 3.16 15.63
C GLN A 11 -21.66 3.63 17.08
N LYS A 12 -20.57 3.30 17.78
CA LYS A 12 -20.33 3.74 19.17
C LYS A 12 -20.13 5.25 19.29
N VAL A 13 -19.38 5.85 18.37
CA VAL A 13 -19.03 7.28 18.40
C VAL A 13 -20.20 8.15 17.94
N THR A 14 -20.94 7.72 16.91
CA THR A 14 -22.08 8.49 16.37
C THR A 14 -23.39 8.28 17.15
N ARG A 15 -23.41 7.35 18.12
CA ARG A 15 -24.64 6.83 18.75
C ARG A 15 -25.69 6.31 17.75
N PHE A 16 -25.29 6.04 16.51
CA PHE A 16 -26.19 5.60 15.46
C PHE A 16 -26.41 4.08 15.60
N ARG A 17 -27.50 3.67 16.26
CA ARG A 17 -27.95 2.27 16.32
C ARG A 17 -28.82 1.94 15.12
N ASN A 18 -28.35 1.04 14.24
CA ASN A 18 -29.17 0.51 13.16
C ASN A 18 -30.17 -0.52 13.72
N ARG A 19 -31.47 -0.21 13.67
CA ARG A 19 -32.56 -1.15 14.02
C ARG A 19 -33.02 -1.88 12.76
N SER A 20 -32.28 -2.89 12.33
CA SER A 20 -32.70 -3.79 11.25
C SER A 20 -32.82 -5.24 11.76
N ASP A 21 -33.55 -5.41 12.86
CA ASP A 21 -33.83 -6.72 13.47
C ASP A 21 -35.34 -6.93 13.68
N GLN A 22 -36.15 -6.51 12.71
CA GLN A 22 -37.55 -6.95 12.60
C GLN A 22 -37.64 -8.02 11.51
N ARG A 23 -37.83 -9.27 11.96
CA ARG A 23 -38.21 -10.41 11.12
C ARG A 23 -39.50 -10.09 10.37
N VAL A 24 -39.40 -9.89 9.06
CA VAL A 24 -40.55 -9.86 8.15
C VAL A 24 -41.09 -11.29 8.05
N ARG A 25 -42.26 -11.57 8.64
CA ARG A 25 -43.06 -12.75 8.29
C ARG A 25 -43.71 -12.47 6.93
N ILE A 26 -43.23 -13.17 5.90
CA ILE A 26 -43.87 -13.20 4.59
C ILE A 26 -45.10 -14.11 4.72
N VAL A 27 -46.30 -13.54 4.60
CA VAL A 27 -47.54 -14.30 4.41
C VAL A 27 -47.89 -14.20 2.93
N HIS A 28 -47.94 -15.35 2.24
CA HIS A 28 -48.35 -15.45 0.85
C HIS A 28 -49.88 -15.31 0.72
N PRO A 29 -50.41 -14.46 -0.18
CA PRO A 29 -51.81 -14.51 -0.55
C PRO A 29 -52.00 -15.46 -1.75
N SER A 30 -52.92 -16.40 -1.61
CA SER A 30 -53.54 -17.14 -2.71
C SER A 30 -54.97 -16.60 -2.87
N HIS A 31 -55.28 -16.11 -4.06
CA HIS A 31 -56.64 -15.82 -4.54
C HIS A 31 -57.08 -16.98 -5.46
N PRO A 32 -58.39 -17.23 -5.72
CA PRO A 32 -59.29 -16.20 -6.29
C PRO A 32 -60.81 -16.27 -5.93
N HIS A 33 -61.50 -15.20 -6.34
CA HIS A 33 -62.96 -14.97 -6.45
C HIS A 33 -63.80 -14.83 -5.16
N ASP A 34 -64.47 -13.68 -4.98
CA ASP A 34 -65.87 -13.48 -5.40
C ASP A 34 -66.33 -12.01 -5.24
N ASP A 35 -67.33 -11.63 -6.03
CA ASP A 35 -67.96 -10.31 -6.12
C ASP A 35 -68.92 -10.02 -4.94
N SER A 36 -69.00 -8.74 -4.51
CA SER A 36 -70.25 -7.97 -4.33
C SER A 36 -70.13 -6.82 -3.31
N TRP A 37 -70.79 -5.71 -3.68
CA TRP A 37 -70.99 -4.50 -2.90
C TRP A 37 -71.88 -4.72 -1.66
N THR A 38 -71.56 -4.09 -0.53
CA THR A 38 -72.44 -3.17 0.25
C THR A 38 -71.74 -2.70 1.52
N GLY A 39 -72.15 -1.52 2.00
CA GLY A 39 -71.37 -0.64 2.86
C GLY A 39 -71.16 -1.09 4.30
N VAL A 40 -70.05 -0.62 4.85
CA VAL A 40 -69.86 -0.37 6.28
C VAL A 40 -69.12 0.95 6.42
N THR A 41 -69.82 1.96 6.90
CA THR A 41 -69.24 3.15 7.50
C THR A 41 -68.76 2.77 8.88
N ASP A 42 -67.44 2.78 9.12
CA ASP A 42 -66.89 2.71 10.46
C ASP A 42 -65.83 3.80 10.68
N THR A 43 -66.20 4.65 11.63
CA THR A 43 -65.44 5.59 12.46
C THR A 43 -63.92 5.48 12.41
N VAL A 44 -63.28 6.49 11.81
CA VAL A 44 -61.87 6.84 12.04
C VAL A 44 -61.77 7.49 13.41
N VAL A 45 -61.28 6.75 14.40
CA VAL A 45 -60.69 7.34 15.61
C VAL A 45 -59.25 7.72 15.24
N PRO A 46 -58.81 8.98 15.41
CA PRO A 46 -57.41 9.32 15.21
C PRO A 46 -56.61 8.73 16.38
N ASP A 47 -55.93 7.61 16.13
CA ASP A 47 -54.87 7.15 17.01
C ASP A 47 -53.70 8.13 16.84
N GLU A 48 -53.40 8.88 17.91
CA GLU A 48 -52.25 9.77 18.00
C GLU A 48 -50.99 8.91 17.91
N SER A 49 -50.55 8.63 16.68
CA SER A 49 -49.25 8.05 16.41
C SER A 49 -48.19 9.08 16.81
N HIS A 50 -47.77 9.04 18.08
CA HIS A 50 -46.50 9.57 18.51
C HIS A 50 -45.41 8.81 17.75
N THR A 51 -45.03 9.35 16.60
CA THR A 51 -43.89 8.87 15.82
C THR A 51 -42.69 8.77 16.77
N SER A 52 -41.99 7.64 16.76
CA SER A 52 -40.87 7.37 17.67
C SER A 52 -39.74 8.43 17.61
N ALA A 53 -39.74 9.28 16.58
CA ALA A 53 -38.90 10.47 16.46
C ALA A 53 -39.18 11.52 17.57
N SER A 54 -40.44 11.74 17.93
CA SER A 54 -40.86 12.77 18.89
C SER A 54 -40.41 12.49 20.34
N ILE A 55 -40.19 11.22 20.70
CA ILE A 55 -39.78 10.84 22.06
C ILE A 55 -38.25 10.94 22.22
N ALA A 56 -37.50 10.68 21.15
CA ALA A 56 -36.04 10.77 21.16
C ALA A 56 -35.57 12.24 21.25
N GLU A 57 -36.19 13.14 20.48
CA GLU A 57 -35.86 14.59 20.51
C GLU A 57 -36.17 15.23 21.87
N ARG A 58 -37.26 14.82 22.55
CA ARG A 58 -37.62 15.36 23.86
C ARG A 58 -36.71 14.92 25.01
N ARG A 59 -36.04 13.76 24.90
CA ARG A 59 -35.17 13.24 25.96
C ARG A 59 -33.70 13.64 25.84
N TYR A 60 -33.22 13.93 24.64
CA TYR A 60 -31.79 14.11 24.40
C TYR A 60 -31.41 15.43 23.72
N GLY A 61 -32.39 16.27 23.34
CA GLY A 61 -32.14 17.50 22.59
C GLY A 61 -31.64 17.22 21.16
N PRO A 62 -31.51 18.25 20.32
CA PRO A 62 -30.89 18.10 19.01
C PRO A 62 -29.46 17.60 19.20
N THR A 63 -29.11 16.49 18.56
CA THR A 63 -27.72 16.01 18.58
C THR A 63 -26.88 17.07 17.87
N PRO A 64 -25.88 17.68 18.54
CA PRO A 64 -25.05 18.67 17.88
C PRO A 64 -24.39 18.02 16.66
N ALA A 65 -24.62 18.60 15.48
CA ALA A 65 -23.95 18.15 14.28
C ALA A 65 -22.44 18.32 14.51
N PRO A 66 -21.63 17.27 14.30
CA PRO A 66 -20.20 17.38 14.50
C PRO A 66 -19.66 18.49 13.60
N ASN A 67 -18.85 19.37 14.18
CA ASN A 67 -18.30 20.48 13.42
C ASN A 67 -17.24 19.95 12.42
N ARG A 68 -16.90 20.74 11.38
CA ARG A 68 -15.95 20.31 10.34
C ARG A 68 -14.57 19.89 10.89
N THR A 69 -14.16 20.43 12.04
CA THR A 69 -12.91 20.07 12.71
C THR A 69 -12.99 18.69 13.32
N GLU A 70 -14.08 18.36 14.04
CA GLU A 70 -14.31 17.04 14.63
C GLU A 70 -14.40 15.94 13.56
N ILE A 71 -15.04 16.24 12.42
CA ILE A 71 -15.10 15.32 11.27
C ILE A 71 -13.70 15.05 10.71
N ARG A 72 -12.87 16.10 10.59
CA ARG A 72 -11.49 15.97 10.10
C ARG A 72 -10.62 15.18 11.08
N GLU A 73 -10.68 15.49 12.37
CA GLU A 73 -9.91 14.78 13.40
C GLU A 73 -10.29 13.30 13.48
N MET A 74 -11.59 12.99 13.37
CA MET A 74 -12.06 11.61 13.36
C MET A 74 -11.62 10.87 12.09
N HIS A 75 -11.65 11.53 10.93
CA HIS A 75 -11.10 10.99 9.69
C HIS A 75 -9.60 10.70 9.82
N ASP A 76 -8.82 11.65 10.32
CA ASP A 76 -7.37 11.51 10.49
C ASP A 76 -7.02 10.38 11.49
N CYS A 77 -7.80 10.25 12.58
CA CYS A 77 -7.68 9.15 13.53
C CYS A 77 -7.96 7.78 12.89
N ILE A 78 -9.04 7.67 12.10
CA ILE A 78 -9.39 6.42 11.39
C ILE A 78 -8.31 6.06 10.37
N VAL A 79 -7.82 7.03 9.59
CA VAL A 79 -6.73 6.81 8.63
C VAL A 79 -5.45 6.35 9.34
N SER A 80 -5.09 6.99 10.46
CA SER A 80 -3.92 6.59 11.26
C SER A 80 -4.05 5.15 11.81
N MET A 81 -5.23 4.77 12.32
CA MET A 81 -5.49 3.43 12.85
C MET A 81 -5.40 2.35 11.76
N VAL A 82 -5.99 2.60 10.58
CA VAL A 82 -5.98 1.67 9.44
C VAL A 82 -4.55 1.50 8.91
N THR A 83 -3.81 2.59 8.79
CA THR A 83 -2.43 2.54 8.26
C THR A 83 -1.49 1.84 9.23
N SER A 84 -1.65 2.08 10.53
CA SER A 84 -0.95 1.35 11.60
C SER A 84 -1.27 -0.16 11.60
N ALA A 85 -2.50 -0.55 11.24
CA ALA A 85 -2.87 -1.95 11.12
C ALA A 85 -2.20 -2.64 9.91
N ALA A 86 -2.08 -1.95 8.77
CA ALA A 86 -1.39 -2.46 7.59
C ALA A 86 0.10 -2.72 7.86
N VAL A 87 0.80 -1.76 8.48
CA VAL A 87 2.22 -1.92 8.86
C VAL A 87 2.41 -3.10 9.81
N ARG A 88 1.54 -3.23 10.83
CA ARG A 88 1.59 -4.39 11.76
C ARG A 88 1.39 -5.72 11.03
N ARG A 89 0.46 -5.78 10.08
CA ARG A 89 0.23 -6.99 9.27
C ARG A 89 1.46 -7.35 8.44
N TYR A 90 2.08 -6.39 7.74
CA TYR A 90 3.28 -6.68 6.96
C TYR A 90 4.44 -7.15 7.84
N LYS A 91 4.66 -6.51 8.99
CA LYS A 91 5.69 -6.94 9.94
C LYS A 91 5.44 -8.33 10.50
N ALA A 92 4.18 -8.67 10.81
CA ALA A 92 3.81 -10.03 11.23
C ALA A 92 4.11 -11.05 10.13
N SER A 93 3.70 -10.78 8.88
CA SER A 93 3.95 -11.71 7.76
C SER A 93 5.43 -11.92 7.46
N ILE A 94 6.28 -10.92 7.72
CA ILE A 94 7.74 -11.06 7.59
C ILE A 94 8.29 -11.94 8.72
N ARG A 95 7.86 -11.68 9.97
CA ARG A 95 8.33 -12.40 11.16
C ARG A 95 7.92 -13.87 11.19
N ASP A 96 6.73 -14.17 10.69
CA ASP A 96 6.18 -15.53 10.73
C ASP A 96 6.82 -16.46 9.69
N ARG A 97 7.74 -15.95 8.85
CA ARG A 97 8.51 -16.72 7.87
C ARG A 97 9.91 -17.04 8.39
N GLU A 98 10.36 -18.26 8.11
CA GLU A 98 11.72 -18.72 8.47
C GLU A 98 12.82 -17.93 7.75
N ASP A 99 12.54 -17.45 6.54
CA ASP A 99 13.49 -16.74 5.68
C ASP A 99 13.45 -15.21 5.83
N SER A 100 12.62 -14.68 6.74
CA SER A 100 12.41 -13.23 6.95
C SER A 100 12.09 -12.44 5.67
N HIS A 101 11.61 -13.09 4.61
CA HIS A 101 11.47 -12.48 3.30
C HIS A 101 10.13 -11.77 3.11
N PHE A 102 10.14 -10.53 2.61
CA PHE A 102 8.92 -9.81 2.26
C PHE A 102 8.49 -10.10 0.82
N VAL A 103 7.69 -11.14 0.63
CA VAL A 103 7.30 -11.69 -0.68
C VAL A 103 6.63 -10.69 -1.63
N LEU A 104 6.87 -10.86 -2.94
CA LEU A 104 6.35 -9.99 -4.00
C LEU A 104 4.85 -9.66 -3.90
N PRO A 105 3.92 -10.60 -3.61
CA PRO A 105 2.50 -10.25 -3.53
C PRO A 105 2.18 -9.18 -2.49
N LEU A 106 2.92 -9.15 -1.39
CA LEU A 106 2.75 -8.13 -0.34
C LEU A 106 3.48 -6.83 -0.69
N ARG A 107 4.61 -6.90 -1.40
CA ARG A 107 5.27 -5.70 -1.95
C ARG A 107 4.37 -4.98 -2.96
N LYS A 108 3.75 -5.73 -3.88
CA LYS A 108 2.75 -5.21 -4.83
C LYS A 108 1.57 -4.56 -4.10
N GLU A 109 1.04 -5.21 -3.06
CA GLU A 109 -0.05 -4.65 -2.26
C GLU A 109 0.36 -3.33 -1.59
N LEU A 110 1.57 -3.26 -1.04
CA LEU A 110 2.13 -2.04 -0.49
C LEU A 110 2.28 -0.94 -1.56
N TRP A 111 2.79 -1.25 -2.75
CA TRP A 111 2.92 -0.25 -3.82
C TRP A 111 1.58 0.26 -4.35
N GLN A 112 0.57 -0.61 -4.42
CA GLN A 112 -0.80 -0.26 -4.80
C GLN A 112 -1.49 0.60 -3.73
N SER A 113 -1.07 0.50 -2.47
CA SER A 113 -1.59 1.34 -1.39
C SER A 113 -1.29 2.84 -1.58
N PHE A 114 -0.29 3.19 -2.39
CA PHE A 114 -0.01 4.59 -2.76
C PHE A 114 -0.99 5.15 -3.81
N GLY A 115 -1.75 4.29 -4.50
CA GLY A 115 -2.66 4.65 -5.59
C GLY A 115 -2.42 3.82 -6.86
N PRO A 116 -3.23 4.02 -7.91
CA PRO A 116 -3.13 3.25 -9.15
C PRO A 116 -1.78 3.46 -9.86
N VAL A 117 -1.38 2.48 -10.67
CA VAL A 117 -0.28 2.59 -11.62
C VAL A 117 -0.86 3.05 -12.95
N GLU A 118 -0.47 4.24 -13.39
CA GLU A 118 -0.96 4.88 -14.61
C GLU A 118 0.19 5.05 -15.58
N ARG A 119 -0.02 4.67 -16.84
CA ARG A 119 1.02 4.72 -17.87
C ARG A 119 0.51 5.40 -19.13
N ALA A 120 1.21 6.45 -19.55
CA ALA A 120 1.10 6.98 -20.90
C ALA A 120 1.64 5.93 -21.87
N ASP A 121 1.04 5.82 -23.06
CA ASP A 121 1.46 4.92 -24.17
C ASP A 121 1.68 3.44 -23.81
N GLY A 122 1.21 2.99 -22.65
CA GLY A 122 1.38 1.63 -22.14
C GLY A 122 2.75 1.33 -21.54
N THR A 123 3.74 2.22 -21.68
CA THR A 123 5.12 1.97 -21.21
C THR A 123 5.62 2.99 -20.19
N ARG A 124 5.33 4.27 -20.41
CA ARG A 124 5.86 5.35 -19.59
C ARG A 124 4.95 5.67 -18.41
N ALA A 125 5.51 5.87 -17.22
CA ALA A 125 4.72 6.30 -16.06
C ALA A 125 4.07 7.68 -16.27
N GLU A 126 2.81 7.81 -15.91
CA GLU A 126 2.22 9.12 -15.66
C GLU A 126 2.70 9.64 -14.30
N ARG A 127 3.08 10.92 -14.24
CA ARG A 127 3.62 11.56 -13.02
C ARG A 127 2.49 11.92 -12.05
N THR A 128 1.86 10.89 -11.50
CA THR A 128 0.82 11.02 -10.48
C THR A 128 1.42 11.17 -9.08
N PRO A 129 0.65 11.65 -8.08
CA PRO A 129 1.09 11.62 -6.69
C PRO A 129 1.47 10.20 -6.20
N ALA A 130 0.77 9.18 -6.68
CA ALA A 130 1.04 7.77 -6.36
C ALA A 130 2.40 7.32 -6.91
N HIS A 131 2.69 7.62 -8.18
CA HIS A 131 3.99 7.37 -8.81
C HIS A 131 5.11 8.07 -8.04
N THR A 132 4.92 9.35 -7.71
CA THR A 132 5.89 10.14 -6.93
C THR A 132 6.20 9.49 -5.58
N LYS A 133 5.19 9.01 -4.84
CA LYS A 133 5.39 8.29 -3.57
C LYS A 133 6.20 7.00 -3.76
N ARG A 134 5.89 6.22 -4.80
CA ARG A 134 6.64 4.99 -5.12
C ARG A 134 8.11 5.27 -5.48
N VAL A 135 8.38 6.29 -6.29
CA VAL A 135 9.75 6.68 -6.64
C VAL A 135 10.50 7.18 -5.41
N ARG A 136 9.86 8.00 -4.55
CA ARG A 136 10.47 8.45 -3.28
C ARG A 136 10.85 7.28 -2.38
N LEU A 137 9.98 6.27 -2.24
CA LEU A 137 10.31 5.06 -1.50
C LEU A 137 11.52 4.35 -2.10
N ALA A 138 11.60 4.26 -3.43
CA ALA A 138 12.75 3.66 -4.12
C ALA A 138 14.06 4.44 -3.93
N ILE A 139 14.01 5.77 -3.98
CA ILE A 139 15.15 6.66 -3.69
C ILE A 139 15.63 6.45 -2.26
N THR A 140 14.73 6.54 -1.27
CA THR A 140 15.08 6.32 0.14
C THR A 140 15.64 4.92 0.36
N THR A 141 15.11 3.91 -0.34
CA THR A 141 15.61 2.53 -0.29
C THR A 141 17.04 2.42 -0.81
N CYS A 142 17.35 3.02 -1.96
CA CYS A 142 18.71 3.02 -2.50
C CYS A 142 19.68 3.82 -1.62
N GLN A 143 19.24 4.94 -1.06
CA GLN A 143 20.03 5.74 -0.11
C GLN A 143 20.43 4.95 1.14
N LYS A 144 19.54 4.09 1.69
CA LYS A 144 19.87 3.25 2.86
C LYS A 144 21.05 2.32 2.59
N VAL A 145 21.19 1.81 1.37
CA VAL A 145 22.21 0.82 1.01
C VAL A 145 23.41 1.42 0.26
N LEU A 146 23.34 2.70 -0.12
CA LEU A 146 24.43 3.44 -0.76
C LEU A 146 25.79 3.30 -0.04
N PRO A 147 25.88 3.30 1.31
CA PRO A 147 27.17 3.12 1.98
C PRO A 147 27.87 1.79 1.69
N VAL A 148 27.13 0.76 1.26
CA VAL A 148 27.72 -0.53 0.83
C VAL A 148 28.44 -0.35 -0.50
N TRP A 149 27.85 0.39 -1.45
CA TRP A 149 28.48 0.73 -2.72
C TRP A 149 29.73 1.58 -2.52
N GLU A 150 29.61 2.67 -1.77
CA GLU A 150 30.69 3.65 -1.57
C GLU A 150 31.93 3.03 -0.90
N ARG A 151 31.74 2.02 -0.05
CA ARG A 151 32.85 1.32 0.59
C ARG A 151 33.64 0.42 -0.37
N GLN A 152 32.96 -0.20 -1.32
CA GLN A 152 33.55 -1.25 -2.18
C GLN A 152 33.91 -0.73 -3.58
N ILE A 153 33.17 0.27 -4.07
CA ILE A 153 33.31 0.84 -5.42
C ILE A 153 33.35 2.39 -5.34
N PRO A 154 34.23 2.98 -4.53
CA PRO A 154 34.27 4.44 -4.28
C PRO A 154 34.54 5.28 -5.54
N GLN A 155 35.20 4.69 -6.54
CA GLN A 155 35.56 5.35 -7.79
C GLN A 155 34.38 5.47 -8.78
N SER A 156 33.29 4.75 -8.55
CA SER A 156 32.13 4.76 -9.44
C SER A 156 31.04 5.67 -8.92
N ASP A 157 30.60 6.60 -9.76
CA ASP A 157 29.53 7.56 -9.49
C ASP A 157 28.14 7.05 -9.90
N ILE A 158 28.03 5.80 -10.40
CA ILE A 158 26.79 5.24 -10.96
C ILE A 158 25.63 5.34 -9.96
N ALA A 159 25.84 4.94 -8.70
CA ALA A 159 24.79 4.94 -7.70
C ALA A 159 24.32 6.36 -7.35
N GLN A 160 25.25 7.30 -7.17
CA GLN A 160 24.93 8.70 -6.88
C GLN A 160 24.24 9.38 -8.06
N ARG A 161 24.71 9.11 -9.29
CA ARG A 161 24.12 9.69 -10.50
C ARG A 161 22.73 9.13 -10.79
N ALA A 162 22.48 7.86 -10.52
CA ALA A 162 21.15 7.26 -10.60
C ALA A 162 20.16 7.91 -9.61
N LEU A 163 20.59 8.14 -8.37
CA LEU A 163 19.79 8.85 -7.36
C LEU A 163 19.45 10.27 -7.82
N GLN A 164 20.45 11.02 -8.29
CA GLN A 164 20.26 12.38 -8.79
C GLN A 164 19.29 12.43 -9.98
N LEU A 165 19.43 11.52 -10.95
CA LEU A 165 18.55 11.48 -12.12
C LEU A 165 17.11 11.08 -11.76
N ALA A 166 16.91 10.23 -10.76
CA ALA A 166 15.56 9.89 -10.29
C ALA A 166 14.85 11.11 -9.67
N GLU A 167 15.56 11.92 -8.86
CA GLU A 167 15.01 13.18 -8.33
C GLU A 167 14.71 14.18 -9.46
N GLN A 168 15.65 14.37 -10.40
CA GLN A 168 15.45 15.26 -11.55
C GLN A 168 14.29 14.80 -12.44
N SER A 169 14.07 13.48 -12.56
CA SER A 169 12.95 12.93 -13.32
C SER A 169 11.62 13.27 -12.66
N LEU A 170 11.54 13.20 -11.32
CA LEU A 170 10.36 13.59 -10.56
C LEU A 170 10.04 15.08 -10.67
N THR A 171 11.04 15.96 -10.59
CA THR A 171 10.84 17.41 -10.69
C THR A 171 10.67 17.90 -12.13
N GLY A 172 10.95 17.05 -13.11
CA GLY A 172 10.91 17.41 -14.54
C GLY A 172 12.10 18.23 -15.02
N GLU A 173 13.19 18.25 -14.24
CA GLU A 173 14.46 18.86 -14.62
C GLU A 173 15.23 18.04 -15.68
N THR A 174 14.82 16.80 -15.93
CA THR A 174 15.37 15.96 -17.01
C THR A 174 14.26 15.28 -17.81
N ASP A 175 14.57 14.94 -19.05
CA ASP A 175 13.66 14.25 -19.95
C ASP A 175 13.78 12.72 -19.88
N ASP A 176 12.72 12.04 -20.32
CA ASP A 176 12.60 10.58 -20.25
C ASP A 176 13.68 9.86 -21.10
N LYS A 177 14.17 10.50 -22.16
CA LYS A 177 15.21 9.96 -23.04
C LYS A 177 16.54 9.91 -22.28
N THR A 178 16.89 10.98 -21.58
CA THR A 178 18.09 11.09 -20.75
C THR A 178 18.08 10.04 -19.65
N VAL A 179 16.94 9.86 -18.99
CA VAL A 179 16.77 8.81 -17.96
C VAL A 179 16.96 7.42 -18.56
N ARG A 180 16.34 7.13 -19.71
CA ARG A 180 16.45 5.82 -20.39
C ARG A 180 17.87 5.50 -20.84
N GLU A 181 18.56 6.47 -21.42
CA GLU A 181 19.98 6.33 -21.81
C GLU A 181 20.88 6.10 -20.60
N ALA A 182 20.58 6.76 -19.47
CA ALA A 182 21.29 6.53 -18.22
C ALA A 182 21.04 5.12 -17.66
N VAL A 183 19.81 4.62 -17.66
CA VAL A 183 19.51 3.23 -17.25
C VAL A 183 20.36 2.23 -18.05
N ASN A 184 20.35 2.33 -19.39
CA ASN A 184 21.12 1.41 -20.24
C ASN A 184 22.62 1.47 -19.93
N ARG A 185 23.17 2.68 -19.79
CA ARG A 185 24.59 2.90 -19.48
C ARG A 185 24.97 2.37 -18.10
N PHE A 186 24.13 2.61 -17.11
CA PHE A 186 24.40 2.22 -15.72
C PHE A 186 24.31 0.71 -15.54
N VAL A 187 23.37 0.03 -16.22
CA VAL A 187 23.32 -1.43 -16.25
C VAL A 187 24.64 -2.00 -16.77
N THR A 188 25.10 -1.55 -17.95
CA THR A 188 26.42 -1.96 -18.47
C THR A 188 27.56 -1.60 -17.51
N GLY A 189 27.48 -0.44 -16.86
CA GLY A 189 28.47 -0.02 -15.87
C GLY A 189 28.55 -0.93 -14.65
N VAL A 190 27.40 -1.32 -14.09
CA VAL A 190 27.30 -2.24 -12.95
C VAL A 190 27.81 -3.63 -13.34
N GLU A 191 27.43 -4.16 -14.51
CA GLU A 191 27.93 -5.44 -15.03
C GLU A 191 29.45 -5.47 -15.19
N ASN A 192 30.05 -4.34 -15.57
CA ASN A 192 31.50 -4.22 -15.74
C ASN A 192 32.26 -3.95 -14.44
N THR A 193 31.58 -3.78 -13.31
CA THR A 193 32.28 -3.79 -12.01
C THR A 193 32.77 -5.22 -11.77
N ALA A 194 34.08 -5.43 -11.60
CA ALA A 194 34.62 -6.76 -11.38
C ALA A 194 34.17 -7.26 -9.99
N GLY A 195 33.21 -8.19 -9.96
CA GLY A 195 32.75 -8.83 -8.73
C GLY A 195 33.53 -10.12 -8.51
N THR A 196 34.63 -10.06 -7.76
CA THR A 196 35.44 -11.25 -7.45
C THR A 196 35.34 -11.68 -5.99
N THR A 197 34.97 -10.74 -5.12
CA THR A 197 34.73 -10.98 -3.70
C THR A 197 33.25 -10.89 -3.34
N THR A 198 32.83 -11.55 -2.26
CA THR A 198 31.46 -11.42 -1.72
C THR A 198 31.07 -9.97 -1.43
N ALA A 199 32.03 -9.14 -0.99
CA ALA A 199 31.77 -7.74 -0.70
C ALA A 199 31.49 -6.92 -1.96
N GLU A 200 32.25 -7.15 -3.04
CA GLU A 200 32.02 -6.53 -4.35
C GLU A 200 30.70 -7.00 -4.97
N LEU A 201 30.38 -8.30 -4.90
CA LEU A 201 29.10 -8.84 -5.36
C LEU A 201 27.92 -8.22 -4.57
N ASN A 202 28.08 -8.03 -3.27
CA ASN A 202 27.07 -7.37 -2.44
C ASN A 202 26.91 -5.88 -2.80
N ALA A 203 28.00 -5.20 -3.16
CA ALA A 203 27.95 -3.83 -3.66
C ALA A 203 27.26 -3.76 -5.03
N GLN A 204 27.48 -4.73 -5.93
CA GLN A 204 26.76 -4.79 -7.21
C GLN A 204 25.24 -4.80 -7.03
N LEU A 205 24.72 -5.46 -5.99
CA LEU A 205 23.29 -5.42 -5.67
C LEU A 205 22.79 -3.98 -5.46
N VAL A 206 23.59 -3.09 -4.87
CA VAL A 206 23.25 -1.67 -4.74
C VAL A 206 23.16 -1.01 -6.12
N GLY A 207 24.12 -1.29 -7.00
CA GLY A 207 24.09 -0.79 -8.38
C GLY A 207 22.83 -1.22 -9.14
N TRP A 208 22.46 -2.49 -9.01
CA TRP A 208 21.22 -3.03 -9.57
C TRP A 208 19.98 -2.38 -8.95
N ALA A 209 19.94 -2.19 -7.62
CA ALA A 209 18.85 -1.48 -6.96
C ALA A 209 18.66 -0.07 -7.52
N CYS A 210 19.74 0.69 -7.69
CA CYS A 210 19.73 2.04 -8.27
C CYS A 210 19.24 2.04 -9.73
N CYS A 211 19.65 1.06 -10.54
CA CYS A 211 19.18 0.92 -11.93
C CYS A 211 17.67 0.62 -11.99
N LYS A 212 17.18 -0.26 -11.11
CA LYS A 212 15.76 -0.60 -11.01
C LYS A 212 14.92 0.55 -10.47
N MET A 213 15.43 1.32 -9.51
CA MET A 213 14.80 2.57 -9.06
C MET A 213 14.67 3.56 -10.21
N LEU A 214 15.72 3.76 -11.02
CA LEU A 214 15.66 4.68 -12.14
C LEU A 214 14.68 4.21 -13.24
N SER A 215 14.60 2.88 -13.45
CA SER A 215 13.59 2.28 -14.32
C SER A 215 12.16 2.50 -13.82
N LEU A 216 11.95 2.44 -12.50
CA LEU A 216 10.67 2.75 -11.84
C LEU A 216 10.31 4.23 -11.99
N ALA A 217 11.28 5.14 -11.87
CA ALA A 217 11.05 6.56 -12.15
C ALA A 217 10.52 6.80 -13.57
N LEU A 218 10.99 6.02 -14.55
CA LEU A 218 10.54 6.12 -15.94
C LEU A 218 9.21 5.41 -16.24
N SER A 219 8.97 4.23 -15.65
CA SER A 219 7.92 3.29 -16.11
C SER A 219 6.95 2.81 -15.02
N ASP A 220 7.14 3.27 -13.78
CA ASP A 220 6.46 2.81 -12.56
C ASP A 220 6.73 1.32 -12.25
N CYS A 221 6.29 0.87 -11.09
CA CYS A 221 6.39 -0.52 -10.66
C CYS A 221 5.50 -1.46 -11.49
N TYR A 222 5.85 -2.75 -11.49
CA TYR A 222 5.02 -3.79 -12.07
C TYR A 222 4.04 -4.34 -11.01
N VAL A 223 2.76 -4.03 -11.18
CA VAL A 223 1.66 -4.51 -10.31
C VAL A 223 0.67 -5.39 -11.07
N GLY A 224 1.14 -6.07 -12.12
CA GLY A 224 0.32 -7.00 -12.91
C GLY A 224 -0.29 -8.11 -12.06
N GLU A 225 -1.25 -8.83 -12.65
CA GLU A 225 -2.05 -9.86 -11.97
C GLU A 225 -1.20 -10.78 -11.09
N LYS A 226 -1.72 -11.08 -9.90
CA LYS A 226 -1.08 -12.04 -8.99
C LYS A 226 -1.05 -13.40 -9.67
N THR A 227 0.12 -13.84 -10.10
CA THR A 227 0.26 -15.18 -10.66
C THR A 227 0.52 -16.19 -9.56
N VAL A 228 0.20 -17.47 -9.81
CA VAL A 228 0.64 -18.58 -8.94
C VAL A 228 2.16 -18.63 -8.77
N HIS A 229 2.90 -18.00 -9.69
CA HIS A 229 4.34 -17.88 -9.64
C HIS A 229 4.83 -16.69 -8.82
N ASP A 230 4.03 -15.68 -8.49
CA ASP A 230 4.49 -14.53 -7.69
C ASP A 230 4.97 -14.95 -6.29
N ALA A 231 4.46 -16.07 -5.76
CA ALA A 231 4.91 -16.64 -4.49
C ALA A 231 6.18 -17.50 -4.61
N ALA A 232 6.56 -17.90 -5.84
CA ALA A 232 7.66 -18.83 -6.12
C ALA A 232 8.81 -18.19 -6.93
N LEU A 233 8.52 -17.15 -7.71
CA LEU A 233 9.41 -16.38 -8.56
C LEU A 233 9.27 -14.92 -8.11
N ASP A 234 10.20 -14.49 -7.28
CA ASP A 234 10.27 -13.11 -6.82
C ASP A 234 10.61 -12.16 -7.99
N ASP A 235 10.26 -10.88 -7.89
CA ASP A 235 10.68 -9.88 -8.89
C ASP A 235 12.03 -9.28 -8.50
N TRP A 236 12.90 -9.13 -9.49
CA TRP A 236 14.21 -8.48 -9.34
C TRP A 236 14.03 -6.95 -9.34
N ASP A 237 13.25 -6.47 -8.37
CA ASP A 237 12.95 -5.06 -8.16
C ASP A 237 14.00 -4.37 -7.26
N TYR A 238 13.92 -3.04 -7.18
CA TYR A 238 14.88 -2.23 -6.42
C TYR A 238 14.94 -2.62 -4.94
N SER A 239 13.81 -2.99 -4.35
CA SER A 239 13.70 -3.33 -2.93
C SER A 239 14.28 -4.70 -2.65
N LEU A 240 14.11 -5.68 -3.55
CA LEU A 240 14.76 -6.99 -3.41
C LEU A 240 16.28 -6.86 -3.48
N TYR A 241 16.81 -6.14 -4.47
CA TYR A 241 18.24 -5.90 -4.58
C TYR A 241 18.82 -5.15 -3.37
N ALA A 242 18.13 -4.11 -2.89
CA ALA A 242 18.55 -3.37 -1.71
C ALA A 242 18.46 -4.23 -0.43
N ALA A 243 17.43 -5.06 -0.29
CA ALA A 243 17.33 -6.01 0.82
C ALA A 243 18.51 -6.97 0.82
N GLY A 244 18.85 -7.49 -0.36
CA GLY A 244 19.99 -8.37 -0.51
C GLY A 244 21.32 -7.68 -0.19
N ALA A 245 21.52 -6.46 -0.70
CA ALA A 245 22.68 -5.63 -0.39
C ALA A 245 22.83 -5.38 1.13
N HIS A 246 21.70 -5.14 1.80
CA HIS A 246 21.66 -4.91 3.23
C HIS A 246 21.94 -6.19 4.03
N ALA A 247 21.39 -7.32 3.62
CA ALA A 247 21.52 -8.59 4.36
C ALA A 247 22.75 -9.43 3.95
N GLY A 248 23.51 -9.02 2.92
CA GLY A 248 24.70 -9.71 2.45
C GLY A 248 24.43 -10.86 1.45
N GLY A 249 23.24 -10.91 0.84
CA GLY A 249 22.82 -12.02 -0.01
C GLY A 249 21.30 -12.15 -0.12
N PHE A 250 20.80 -13.26 -0.66
CA PHE A 250 19.36 -13.51 -0.80
C PHE A 250 18.89 -14.68 0.08
N PRO A 251 17.61 -14.70 0.50
CA PRO A 251 17.08 -15.75 1.37
C PRO A 251 17.01 -17.12 0.69
N PHE A 252 16.89 -17.15 -0.63
CA PHE A 252 16.79 -18.35 -1.45
C PHE A 252 18.14 -18.90 -1.93
N ASN A 253 19.25 -18.24 -1.58
CA ASN A 253 20.59 -18.76 -1.89
C ASN A 253 21.04 -19.75 -0.82
N GLU A 254 21.72 -20.81 -1.26
CA GLU A 254 22.38 -21.76 -0.35
C GLU A 254 23.85 -21.37 -0.14
N ARG A 255 24.31 -21.39 1.13
CA ARG A 255 25.72 -21.22 1.51
C ARG A 255 26.27 -19.83 1.14
N ALA A 256 27.07 -19.74 0.07
CA ALA A 256 27.72 -18.50 -0.31
C ALA A 256 26.66 -17.51 -0.80
N PHE A 257 26.68 -16.28 -0.27
CA PHE A 257 25.71 -15.24 -0.62
C PHE A 257 24.27 -15.53 -0.18
N GLN A 258 24.09 -16.33 0.88
CA GLN A 258 22.86 -16.41 1.65
C GLN A 258 22.71 -15.17 2.54
N SER A 259 21.51 -14.60 2.59
CA SER A 259 21.22 -13.44 3.44
C SER A 259 21.27 -13.79 4.94
N ASP A 260 21.72 -12.84 5.75
CA ASP A 260 21.47 -12.84 7.20
C ASP A 260 19.97 -12.56 7.47
N PRO A 261 19.22 -13.50 8.11
CA PRO A 261 17.79 -13.36 8.31
C PRO A 261 17.39 -12.23 9.27
N ASP A 262 18.23 -11.88 10.24
CA ASP A 262 17.95 -10.80 11.19
C ASP A 262 18.11 -9.45 10.49
N ARG A 263 19.18 -9.29 9.71
CA ARG A 263 19.40 -8.08 8.90
C ARG A 263 18.36 -7.93 7.80
N LEU A 264 17.93 -9.04 7.20
CA LEU A 264 16.86 -9.04 6.20
C LEU A 264 15.54 -8.58 6.83
N GLN A 265 15.18 -9.11 8.01
CA GLN A 265 14.01 -8.66 8.76
C GLN A 265 14.11 -7.17 9.12
N GLU A 266 15.26 -6.72 9.61
CA GLU A 266 15.51 -5.30 9.94
C GLU A 266 15.25 -4.41 8.71
N PHE A 267 15.79 -4.79 7.56
CA PHE A 267 15.58 -4.06 6.31
C PHE A 267 14.10 -3.97 5.95
N TRP A 268 13.37 -5.09 5.95
CA TRP A 268 11.97 -5.08 5.56
C TRP A 268 11.08 -4.34 6.56
N PHE A 269 11.37 -4.42 7.86
CA PHE A 269 10.67 -3.64 8.88
C PHE A 269 10.87 -2.15 8.66
N TRP A 270 12.10 -1.73 8.40
CA TRP A 270 12.41 -0.35 8.05
C TRP A 270 11.70 0.08 6.76
N TYR A 271 11.68 -0.79 5.73
CA TYR A 271 11.08 -0.51 4.43
C TYR A 271 9.58 -0.23 4.53
N VAL A 272 8.83 -1.07 5.26
CA VAL A 272 7.39 -0.87 5.46
C VAL A 272 7.08 0.38 6.31
N GLU A 273 7.97 0.75 7.23
CA GLU A 273 7.85 2.00 7.97
C GLU A 273 8.12 3.22 7.09
N GLN A 274 9.12 3.18 6.20
CA GLN A 274 9.34 4.28 5.25
C GLN A 274 8.17 4.44 4.31
N ALA A 275 7.63 3.33 3.80
CA ALA A 275 6.46 3.35 2.94
C ALA A 275 5.28 4.06 3.64
N HIS A 276 5.07 3.77 4.92
CA HIS A 276 4.04 4.43 5.72
C HIS A 276 4.29 5.94 5.87
N ARG A 277 5.51 6.37 6.22
CA ARG A 277 5.84 7.80 6.37
C ARG A 277 5.69 8.60 5.08
N ILE A 278 5.93 7.95 3.93
CA ILE A 278 5.74 8.56 2.60
C ILE A 278 4.26 8.61 2.20
N ALA A 279 3.44 7.72 2.76
CA ALA A 279 2.00 7.68 2.50
C ALA A 279 1.25 8.83 3.18
N GLU A 280 1.69 9.25 4.37
CA GLU A 280 1.21 10.42 5.13
C GLU A 280 1.42 11.74 4.36
#